data_AF-A0A1I6Q2N5-F1
#
_entry.id   AF-A0A1I6Q2N5-F1
#
_cell.length_a   1.000
_cell.length_b   1.000
_cell.length_c   1.000
_cell.angle_alpha   90.00
_cell.angle_beta   90.00
_cell.angle_gamma   90.00
#
_symmetry.space_group_name_H-M   'P 1'
#
loop_
_entity.id
_entity.type
_entity.pdbx_description
1 polymer ?
#
loop_
_entity_poly.entity_id
_entity_poly.type
_entity_poly.pdbx_seq_one_letter_code
_entity_poly.pdbx_strand_id
1 'polypeptide(L)'
;MVKKRSRNKQNQPQMQTPLRKKWIKEADLYYSQTIAPLRRQLKSAQLSRNLESIDTYWNQLQAALKHHRILIPRANYVERP
;
A
#
# COMPACT_ATOMS: atom_id res chain seq x y z
N MET A 1 11.02 -45.52 12.97
CA MET A 1 11.94 -44.57 12.29
C MET A 1 11.29 -43.19 12.23
N VAL A 2 11.71 -42.27 13.10
CA VAL A 2 11.19 -40.89 13.12
C VAL A 2 12.10 -40.02 12.26
N LYS A 3 11.58 -39.52 11.13
CA LYS A 3 12.30 -38.64 10.20
C LYS A 3 12.48 -37.27 10.87
N LYS A 4 13.64 -37.04 11.50
CA LYS A 4 13.99 -35.76 12.13
C LYS A 4 13.99 -34.66 11.06
N ARG A 5 13.15 -33.64 11.25
CA ARG A 5 13.10 -32.43 10.42
C ARG A 5 14.44 -31.70 10.52
N SER A 6 15.15 -31.56 9.41
CA SER A 6 16.33 -30.71 9.30
C SER A 6 15.90 -29.25 9.48
N ARG A 7 16.17 -28.71 10.66
CA ARG A 7 16.25 -27.27 10.90
C ARG A 7 17.72 -26.87 10.78
N ASN A 8 17.92 -25.68 10.22
CA ASN A 8 19.11 -24.83 10.22
C ASN A 8 20.11 -24.98 9.07
N LYS A 9 20.18 -23.90 8.27
CA LYS A 9 21.34 -22.99 8.05
C LYS A 9 21.15 -22.37 6.65
N GLN A 10 21.04 -21.05 6.43
CA GLN A 10 21.79 -19.93 7.00
C GLN A 10 20.94 -18.65 7.04
N ASN A 11 20.83 -18.06 8.24
CA ASN A 11 20.71 -16.62 8.41
C ASN A 11 22.03 -15.99 7.95
N GLN A 12 22.10 -15.56 6.70
CA GLN A 12 22.94 -14.43 6.34
C GLN A 12 22.00 -13.28 6.04
N PRO A 13 22.14 -12.09 6.67
CA PRO A 13 21.61 -10.90 6.06
C PRO A 13 22.39 -10.75 4.77
N GLN A 14 21.85 -11.24 3.65
CA GLN A 14 22.37 -10.85 2.35
C GLN A 14 22.35 -9.33 2.37
N MET A 15 23.54 -8.72 2.39
CA MET A 15 23.73 -7.31 2.12
C MET A 15 22.83 -7.01 0.93
N GLN A 16 21.72 -6.31 1.21
CA GLN A 16 20.69 -6.05 0.24
C GLN A 16 21.38 -5.25 -0.85
N THR A 17 21.75 -5.91 -1.94
CA THR A 17 22.03 -5.20 -3.18
C THR A 17 20.81 -4.32 -3.38
N PRO A 18 20.97 -3.00 -3.60
CA PRO A 18 19.82 -2.13 -3.77
C PRO A 18 19.04 -2.71 -4.94
N LEU A 19 17.88 -3.30 -4.62
CA LEU A 19 16.96 -3.85 -5.60
C LEU A 19 16.78 -2.72 -6.61
N ARG A 20 17.22 -2.91 -7.86
CA ARG A 20 17.05 -1.92 -8.93
C ARG A 20 15.66 -1.33 -8.77
N LYS A 21 15.58 -0.02 -8.54
CA LYS A 21 14.33 0.65 -8.20
C LYS A 21 13.31 0.27 -9.27
N LYS A 22 12.30 -0.48 -8.87
CA LYS A 22 11.27 -0.92 -9.79
C LYS A 22 10.41 0.30 -10.13
N TRP A 23 10.28 0.56 -11.42
CA TRP A 23 9.37 1.58 -11.91
C TRP A 23 7.95 1.09 -11.64
N ILE A 24 7.13 1.95 -11.05
CA ILE A 24 5.74 1.66 -10.71
C ILE A 24 4.86 2.68 -11.41
N LYS A 25 3.65 2.27 -11.82
CA LYS A 25 2.67 3.23 -12.36
C LYS A 25 2.36 4.27 -11.30
N GLU A 26 2.34 5.53 -11.69
CA GLU A 26 2.02 6.65 -10.82
C GLU A 26 0.67 6.45 -10.13
N ALA A 27 -0.32 5.93 -10.86
CA ALA A 27 -1.64 5.59 -10.31
C ALA A 27 -1.55 4.51 -9.22
N ASP A 28 -0.78 3.43 -9.44
CA ASP A 28 -0.62 2.34 -8.46
C ASP A 28 0.12 2.81 -7.21
N LEU A 29 1.14 3.66 -7.38
CA LEU A 29 1.86 4.29 -6.27
C LEU A 29 0.92 5.18 -5.46
N TYR A 30 0.16 6.04 -6.13
CA TYR A 30 -0.83 6.91 -5.50
C TYR A 30 -1.91 6.12 -4.75
N TYR A 31 -2.39 5.01 -5.33
CA TYR A 31 -3.34 4.13 -4.66
C TYR A 31 -2.76 3.57 -3.36
N SER A 32 -1.53 3.05 -3.41
CA SER A 32 -0.86 2.47 -2.25
C SER A 32 -0.59 3.49 -1.14
N GLN A 33 -0.21 4.73 -1.50
CA GLN A 33 0.17 5.76 -0.54
C GLN A 33 -1.05 6.52 0.03
N THR A 34 -2.10 6.70 -0.76
CA THR A 34 -3.22 7.59 -0.39
C THR A 34 -4.51 6.80 -0.18
N ILE A 35 -4.98 6.07 -1.20
CA ILE A 35 -6.30 5.44 -1.16
C ILE A 35 -6.34 4.27 -0.16
N ALA A 36 -5.33 3.40 -0.16
CA ALA A 36 -5.31 2.25 0.73
C ALA A 36 -5.30 2.64 2.23
N PRO A 37 -4.49 3.61 2.69
CA PRO A 37 -4.57 4.13 4.06
C PRO A 37 -5.93 4.75 4.39
N LEU A 38 -6.50 5.58 3.51
CA LEU A 38 -7.81 6.19 3.74
C LEU A 38 -8.92 5.15 3.91
N ARG A 39 -8.91 4.08 3.11
CA ARG A 39 -9.87 2.96 3.27
C ARG A 39 -9.71 2.26 4.62
N ARG A 40 -8.47 2.08 5.10
CA ARG A 40 -8.21 1.49 6.42
C ARG A 40 -8.69 2.40 7.54
N GLN A 41 -8.41 3.70 7.45
CA GLN A 41 -8.86 4.70 8.42
C GLN A 41 -10.38 4.78 8.48
N LEU A 42 -11.05 4.81 7.32
CA LEU A 42 -12.51 4.79 7.24
C LEU A 42 -13.11 3.54 7.88
N LYS A 43 -12.52 2.36 7.62
CA LYS A 43 -12.95 1.11 8.29
C LYS A 43 -12.77 1.19 9.81
N SER A 44 -11.65 1.72 10.28
CA SER A 44 -11.39 1.92 11.71
C SER A 44 -12.40 2.89 12.33
N ALA A 45 -12.70 4.00 11.66
CA ALA A 45 -13.67 4.99 12.07
C ALA A 45 -15.09 4.38 12.20
N GLN A 46 -15.50 3.58 11.21
CA GLN A 46 -16.75 2.82 11.25
C GLN A 46 -16.83 1.86 12.44
N LEU A 47 -15.74 1.12 12.72
CA LEU A 47 -15.69 0.22 13.87
C LEU A 47 -15.80 0.98 15.20
N SER A 48 -15.16 2.15 15.30
CA SER A 48 -15.25 3.02 16.47
C SER A 48 -16.53 3.86 16.57
N ARG A 49 -17.42 3.78 15.57
CA ARG A 49 -18.65 4.59 15.43
C ARG A 49 -18.42 6.11 15.53
N ASN A 50 -17.23 6.58 15.16
CA ASN A 50 -16.91 8.00 15.14
C ASN A 50 -17.44 8.63 13.83
N LEU A 51 -18.66 9.16 13.88
CA LEU A 51 -19.38 9.70 12.71
C LEU A 51 -18.64 10.85 12.03
N GLU A 52 -18.08 11.80 12.79
CA GLU A 52 -17.32 12.93 12.23
C GLU A 52 -16.10 12.46 11.44
N SER A 53 -15.38 11.48 11.96
CA SER A 53 -14.22 10.91 11.27
C SER A 53 -14.63 10.11 10.02
N ILE A 54 -15.80 9.48 10.01
CA ILE A 54 -16.30 8.74 8.83
C ILE A 54 -16.53 9.69 7.68
N ASP A 55 -17.24 10.80 7.91
CA ASP A 55 -17.56 11.78 6.85
C ASP A 55 -16.29 12.43 6.29
N THR A 56 -15.34 12.78 7.16
CA THR A 56 -14.06 13.35 6.73
C THR A 56 -13.25 12.37 5.89
N TYR A 57 -13.06 11.13 6.35
CA TYR A 57 -12.35 10.11 5.57
C TYR A 57 -13.08 9.74 4.29
N TRP A 58 -14.41 9.74 4.29
CA TRP A 58 -15.21 9.45 3.10
C TRP A 58 -15.02 10.53 2.02
N ASN A 59 -15.09 11.80 2.41
CA ASN A 59 -14.87 12.93 1.50
C ASN A 59 -13.45 12.92 0.93
N GLN A 60 -12.44 12.66 1.76
CA GLN A 60 -11.05 12.52 1.33
C GLN A 60 -10.88 11.33 0.38
N LEU A 61 -11.52 10.20 0.67
CA LEU A 61 -11.47 9.00 -0.18
C LEU A 61 -12.10 9.27 -1.55
N GLN A 62 -13.24 9.97 -1.62
CA GLN A 62 -13.87 10.33 -2.89
C GLN A 62 -12.98 11.27 -3.72
N ALA A 63 -12.36 12.27 -3.10
CA ALA A 63 -11.42 13.16 -3.77
C ALA A 63 -10.19 12.39 -4.29
N ALA A 64 -9.62 11.51 -3.47
CA ALA A 64 -8.49 10.66 -3.86
C ALA A 64 -8.84 9.71 -5.02
N LEU A 65 -10.04 9.12 -5.01
CA LEU A 65 -10.50 8.26 -6.10
C LEU A 65 -10.70 9.03 -7.41
N LYS A 66 -11.22 10.26 -7.35
CA LYS A 66 -11.30 11.15 -8.52
C LYS A 66 -9.92 11.45 -9.08
N HIS A 67 -8.96 11.82 -8.22
CA HIS A 67 -7.58 12.07 -8.63
C HIS A 67 -6.93 10.84 -9.26
N HIS A 68 -7.07 9.67 -8.62
CA HIS A 68 -6.55 8.40 -9.15
C HIS A 68 -7.10 8.08 -10.54
N ARG A 69 -8.40 8.31 -10.80
CA ARG A 69 -8.99 8.13 -12.13
C ARG A 69 -8.33 8.98 -13.22
N ILE A 70 -7.83 10.17 -12.87
CA ILE A 70 -7.09 11.05 -13.79
C ILE A 70 -5.67 10.53 -14.04
N LEU A 71 -5.06 9.85 -13.06
CA LEU A 71 -3.71 9.28 -13.19
C LEU A 71 -3.67 8.03 -14.08
N ILE A 72 -4.74 7.21 -14.11
CA ILE A 72 -4.82 5.99 -14.93
C ILE A 72 -4.52 6.26 -16.42
N PRO A 73 -5.20 7.20 -17.12
CA PRO A 73 -4.97 7.44 -18.55
C PRO A 73 -3.60 8.07 -18.85
N ARG A 74 -2.96 8.74 -17.88
CA ARG A 74 -1.62 9.30 -18.07
C ARG A 74 -0.56 8.22 -18.21
N ALA A 75 -0.78 7.03 -17.63
CA ALA A 75 0.10 5.86 -17.72
C ALA A 75 1.59 6.16 -17.40
N ASN A 76 1.84 7.17 -16.57
CA ASN A 76 3.19 7.54 -16.16
C ASN A 76 3.79 6.48 -15.25
N TYR A 77 5.10 6.27 -15.39
CA TYR A 77 5.88 5.42 -14.51
C TYR A 77 6.83 6.28 -13.71
N VAL A 78 6.85 6.06 -12.40
CA VAL A 78 7.69 6.77 -11.44
C VAL A 78 8.59 5.77 -10.72
N GLU A 79 9.76 6.23 -10.29
CA GLU A 79 10.60 5.43 -9.40
C GLU A 79 9.86 5.18 -8.10
N ARG A 80 9.80 3.91 -7.68
CA ARG A 80 9.26 3.58 -6.37
C ARG A 80 10.20 4.11 -5.28
N PRO A 81 9.72 4.96 -4.36
CA PRO A 81 10.52 5.45 -3.24
C PRO A 81 10.90 4.33 -2.26
#